data_AF-A0A8J5STR7-F1
#
_entry.id   AF-A0A8J5STR7-F1
#
_cell.length_a   1.000
_cell.length_b   1.000
_cell.length_c   1.000
_cell.angle_alpha   90.00
_cell.angle_beta   90.00
_cell.angle_gamma   90.00
#
_symmetry.space_group_name_H-M   'P 1'
#
loop_
_entity.id
_entity.type
_entity.pdbx_description
1 polymer ?
#
loop_
_entity_poly.entity_id
_entity_poly.type
_entity_poly.pdbx_seq_one_letter_code
_entity_poly.pdbx_strand_id
1 'polypeptide(L)'
;MLPKDSRVKCLADGGFFLDVEDISRQRTMRAFYSDVVRLQDLRGRFSHCDPNIDLGQCFFPREVVKDIITPVFVLNPAYDAWQVQHVLAPEASDPQHSWLKCRLDISKCDSNQLEILQGFRKELHNAISELMHKRDWGFFIDSCFVHCQSMNSLTWHSPSSPRVNNKTIAEAVGDCLSRHEVLNSFRQPKWPRSSCLRWASESIAYSSSI
;
A
#
# COMPACT_ATOMS: atom_id res chain seq x y z
N MET A 1 4.99 1.83 32.39
CA MET A 1 4.77 0.53 31.70
C MET A 1 3.29 0.27 31.61
N LEU A 2 2.83 -0.37 30.52
CA LEU A 2 1.41 -0.73 30.36
C LEU A 2 1.02 -1.89 31.29
N PRO A 3 -0.25 -1.97 31.75
CA PRO A 3 -0.77 -3.13 32.48
C PRO A 3 -0.55 -4.47 31.73
N LYS A 4 -0.35 -5.57 32.45
CA LYS A 4 -0.12 -6.90 31.85
C LYS A 4 -1.26 -7.37 30.93
N ASP A 5 -2.49 -6.97 31.25
CA ASP A 5 -3.69 -7.35 30.49
C ASP A 5 -4.04 -6.34 29.39
N SER A 6 -3.09 -5.48 29.01
CA SER A 6 -3.31 -4.50 27.94
C SER A 6 -3.38 -5.20 26.58
N ARG A 7 -4.49 -5.01 25.88
CA ARG A 7 -4.62 -5.44 24.48
C ARG A 7 -3.95 -4.43 23.56
N VAL A 8 -2.90 -4.86 22.87
CA VAL A 8 -2.20 -4.05 21.87
C VAL A 8 -2.71 -4.40 20.47
N LYS A 9 -2.93 -3.37 19.65
CA LYS A 9 -3.21 -3.47 18.21
C LYS A 9 -2.36 -2.42 17.50
N CYS A 10 -1.97 -2.70 16.26
CA CYS A 10 -1.14 -1.81 15.46
C CYS A 10 -1.93 -1.24 14.27
N LEU A 11 -1.65 0.01 13.91
CA LEU A 11 -2.07 0.61 12.65
C LEU A 11 -0.82 0.85 11.80
N ALA A 12 -0.78 0.26 10.61
CA ALA A 12 0.28 0.48 9.64
C ALA A 12 -0.29 1.31 8.49
N ASP A 13 0.03 2.61 8.46
CA ASP A 13 -0.42 3.56 7.44
C ASP A 13 0.68 3.84 6.42
N GLY A 14 0.43 3.55 5.14
CA GLY A 14 1.39 3.77 4.05
C GLY A 14 2.66 2.91 4.12
N GLY A 15 2.69 1.91 5.01
CA GLY A 15 3.86 1.09 5.28
C GLY A 15 3.91 -0.24 4.52
N PHE A 16 2.90 -0.56 3.69
CA PHE A 16 2.83 -1.87 3.02
C PHE A 16 3.55 -1.83 1.66
N PHE A 17 4.88 -1.83 1.69
CA PHE A 17 5.74 -1.84 0.51
C PHE A 17 5.77 -3.19 -0.20
N LEU A 18 5.78 -3.16 -1.53
CA LEU A 18 5.90 -4.35 -2.37
C LEU A 18 7.34 -4.61 -2.81
N ASP A 19 7.74 -5.87 -2.73
CA ASP A 19 8.94 -6.37 -3.38
C ASP A 19 8.59 -6.79 -4.81
N VAL A 20 8.66 -5.83 -5.73
CA VAL A 20 8.35 -6.01 -7.16
C VAL A 20 9.50 -5.52 -8.02
N GLU A 21 9.48 -5.91 -9.28
CA GLU A 21 10.35 -5.33 -10.29
C GLU A 21 9.85 -3.93 -10.69
N ASP A 22 10.80 -3.04 -10.95
CA ASP A 22 10.52 -1.74 -11.56
C ASP A 22 10.27 -1.87 -13.07
N ILE A 23 9.98 -0.74 -13.73
CA ILE A 23 9.72 -0.67 -15.18
C ILE A 23 10.92 -1.12 -16.05
N SER A 24 12.12 -1.23 -15.49
CA SER A 24 13.31 -1.79 -16.14
C SER A 24 13.55 -3.27 -15.82
N ARG A 25 12.59 -3.92 -15.15
CA ARG A 25 12.62 -5.32 -14.69
C ARG A 25 13.69 -5.60 -13.64
N GLN A 26 14.04 -4.60 -12.84
CA GLN A 26 15.02 -4.72 -11.75
C GLN A 26 14.34 -4.64 -10.40
N ARG A 27 14.86 -5.36 -9.40
CA ARG A 27 14.38 -5.28 -8.01
C ARG A 27 15.14 -4.22 -7.23
N THR A 28 15.07 -2.97 -7.71
CA THR A 28 15.85 -1.84 -7.18
C THR A 28 15.62 -1.62 -5.68
N MET A 29 14.37 -1.70 -5.21
CA MET A 29 14.06 -1.53 -3.79
C MET A 29 14.52 -2.71 -2.92
N ARG A 30 14.55 -3.94 -3.47
CA ARG A 30 15.15 -5.07 -2.75
C ARG A 30 16.65 -4.84 -2.57
N ALA A 31 17.35 -4.46 -3.64
CA ALA A 31 18.78 -4.16 -3.58
C ALA A 31 19.08 -3.04 -2.56
N PHE A 32 18.26 -1.99 -2.52
CA PHE A 32 18.35 -0.94 -1.51
C PHE A 32 18.23 -1.51 -0.08
N TYR A 33 17.24 -2.36 0.20
CA TYR A 33 17.13 -2.99 1.52
C TYR A 33 18.25 -3.98 1.82
N SER A 34 18.77 -4.71 0.83
CA SER A 34 19.95 -5.57 1.01
C SER A 34 21.16 -4.74 1.44
N ASP A 35 21.33 -3.55 0.88
CA ASP A 35 22.37 -2.59 1.32
C ASP A 35 22.13 -2.07 2.73
N VAL A 36 20.89 -1.77 3.12
CA VAL A 36 20.54 -1.38 4.49
C VAL A 36 20.85 -2.50 5.49
N VAL A 37 20.45 -3.75 5.19
CA VAL A 37 20.75 -4.92 6.04
C VAL A 37 22.25 -5.07 6.24
N ARG A 38 23.03 -4.91 5.17
CA ARG A 38 24.49 -5.02 5.21
C ARG A 38 25.11 -3.89 6.02
N LEU A 39 24.67 -2.65 5.80
CA LEU A 39 25.23 -1.47 6.47
C LEU A 39 24.93 -1.46 7.98
N GLN A 40 23.75 -1.92 8.37
CA GLN A 40 23.26 -1.88 9.75
C GLN A 40 23.48 -3.21 10.51
N ASP A 41 24.16 -4.19 9.91
CA ASP A 41 24.42 -5.53 10.46
C ASP A 41 23.15 -6.22 11.02
N LEU A 42 22.08 -6.23 10.23
CA LEU A 42 20.77 -6.70 10.67
C LEU A 42 20.51 -8.18 10.40
N ARG A 43 21.51 -8.94 9.94
CA ARG A 43 21.34 -10.35 9.54
C ARG A 43 20.73 -11.21 10.66
N GLY A 44 21.16 -11.00 11.90
CA GLY A 44 20.66 -11.73 13.07
C GLY A 44 19.38 -11.17 13.69
N ARG A 45 18.79 -10.10 13.13
CA ARG A 45 17.60 -9.45 13.68
C ARG A 45 16.29 -9.96 13.08
N PHE A 46 16.34 -10.62 11.93
CA PHE A 46 15.17 -11.19 11.25
C PHE A 46 15.04 -12.69 11.55
N SER A 47 14.68 -13.05 12.78
CA SER A 47 14.50 -14.46 13.19
C SER A 47 13.47 -15.23 12.37
N HIS A 48 12.56 -14.53 11.72
CA HIS A 48 11.50 -15.09 10.88
C HIS A 48 11.88 -15.28 9.42
N CYS A 49 13.00 -14.71 9.00
CA CYS A 49 13.35 -14.73 7.60
C CYS A 49 14.10 -16.01 7.27
N ASP A 50 13.72 -16.65 6.17
CA ASP A 50 14.39 -17.84 5.69
C ASP A 50 15.86 -17.51 5.38
N PRO A 51 16.85 -18.20 5.97
CA PRO A 51 18.26 -17.94 5.68
C PRO A 51 18.64 -18.17 4.21
N ASN A 52 17.77 -18.84 3.43
CA ASN A 52 17.98 -19.11 2.01
C ASN A 52 17.42 -18.03 1.07
N ILE A 53 16.72 -17.01 1.57
CA ILE A 53 16.27 -15.88 0.75
C ILE A 53 17.19 -14.67 0.89
N ASP A 54 17.10 -13.74 -0.06
CA ASP A 54 17.84 -12.49 0.02
C ASP A 54 17.42 -11.72 1.28
N LEU A 55 18.39 -11.30 2.11
CA LEU A 55 18.06 -10.65 3.37
C LEU A 55 17.34 -9.31 3.23
N GLY A 56 17.49 -8.63 2.09
CA GLY A 56 16.71 -7.44 1.75
C GLY A 56 15.23 -7.76 1.55
N GLN A 57 14.88 -8.99 1.18
CA GLN A 57 13.49 -9.44 1.09
C GLN A 57 12.82 -9.48 2.47
N CYS A 58 13.57 -9.77 3.55
CA CYS A 58 13.08 -9.81 4.92
C CYS A 58 12.56 -8.46 5.44
N PHE A 59 12.97 -7.36 4.81
CA PHE A 59 12.52 -6.02 5.16
C PHE A 59 11.11 -5.72 4.67
N PHE A 60 10.61 -6.48 3.69
CA PHE A 60 9.31 -6.21 3.12
C PHE A 60 8.18 -6.74 4.01
N PRO A 61 7.06 -5.99 4.12
CA PRO A 61 5.89 -6.37 4.91
C PRO A 61 5.41 -7.80 4.68
N ARG A 62 5.44 -8.31 3.44
CA ARG A 62 5.04 -9.69 3.14
C ARG A 62 5.83 -10.76 3.93
N GLU A 63 7.10 -10.50 4.24
CA GLU A 63 7.92 -11.37 5.08
C GLU A 63 7.75 -11.03 6.57
N VAL A 64 7.79 -9.74 6.93
CA VAL A 64 7.70 -9.27 8.33
C VAL A 64 6.41 -9.74 9.01
N VAL A 65 5.27 -9.67 8.31
CA VAL A 65 3.96 -10.05 8.86
C VAL A 65 3.85 -11.53 9.25
N LYS A 66 4.73 -12.40 8.75
CA LYS A 66 4.73 -13.83 9.11
C LYS A 66 4.98 -14.01 10.60
N ASP A 67 5.86 -13.21 11.20
CA ASP A 67 6.27 -13.27 12.61
C ASP A 67 5.44 -12.41 13.56
N ILE A 68 4.71 -11.42 13.02
CA ILE A 68 3.91 -10.54 13.87
C ILE A 68 2.74 -11.33 14.46
N ILE A 69 2.68 -11.33 15.79
CA ILE A 69 1.58 -11.87 16.60
C ILE A 69 0.53 -10.79 16.88
N THR A 70 0.97 -9.56 17.13
CA THR A 70 0.08 -8.43 17.43
C THR A 70 -0.83 -8.12 16.26
N PRO A 71 -2.16 -8.03 16.43
CA PRO A 71 -3.05 -7.69 15.33
C PRO A 71 -2.70 -6.36 14.67
N VAL A 72 -2.60 -6.37 13.34
CA VAL A 72 -2.29 -5.19 12.54
C VAL A 72 -3.47 -4.82 11.66
N PHE A 73 -3.82 -3.54 11.64
CA PHE A 73 -4.69 -2.95 10.64
C PHE A 73 -3.83 -2.25 9.58
N VAL A 74 -3.89 -2.73 8.34
CA VAL A 74 -3.14 -2.15 7.22
C VAL A 74 -3.98 -1.11 6.52
N LEU A 75 -3.55 0.15 6.59
CA LEU A 75 -4.13 1.26 5.83
C LEU A 75 -3.16 1.59 4.69
N ASN A 76 -3.53 1.29 3.45
CA ASN A 76 -2.64 1.54 2.32
C ASN A 76 -3.44 1.84 1.05
N PRO A 77 -3.10 2.89 0.30
CA PRO A 77 -3.66 3.09 -1.03
C PRO A 77 -3.21 1.97 -1.99
N ALA A 78 -4.07 1.58 -2.93
CA ALA A 78 -3.72 0.61 -3.97
C ALA A 78 -2.69 1.14 -4.97
N TYR A 79 -2.63 2.47 -5.11
CA TYR A 79 -1.67 3.19 -5.94
C TYR A 79 -0.89 4.14 -5.04
N ASP A 80 -0.11 3.58 -4.11
CA ASP A 80 0.71 4.40 -3.21
C ASP A 80 1.66 5.29 -4.02
N ALA A 81 1.49 6.60 -3.89
CA ALA A 81 2.20 7.56 -4.71
C ALA A 81 3.71 7.50 -4.51
N TRP A 82 4.16 7.19 -3.29
CA TRP A 82 5.57 7.04 -3.01
C TRP A 82 6.12 5.77 -3.66
N GLN A 83 5.40 4.64 -3.56
CA GLN A 83 5.82 3.40 -4.19
C GLN A 83 5.84 3.50 -5.71
N VAL A 84 4.87 4.16 -6.33
CA VAL A 84 4.90 4.38 -7.78
C VAL A 84 6.14 5.17 -8.19
N GLN A 85 6.52 6.19 -7.41
CA GLN A 85 7.67 7.06 -7.73
C GLN A 85 9.03 6.45 -7.44
N HIS A 86 9.16 5.55 -6.45
CA HIS A 86 10.46 5.08 -5.96
C HIS A 86 10.66 3.56 -6.06
N VAL A 87 9.57 2.79 -6.15
CA VAL A 87 9.60 1.33 -6.29
C VAL A 87 9.34 0.94 -7.75
N LEU A 88 8.20 1.36 -8.30
CA LEU A 88 7.77 0.93 -9.63
C LEU A 88 8.48 1.68 -10.76
N ALA A 89 8.53 3.02 -10.68
CA ALA A 89 9.14 3.88 -11.70
C ALA A 89 10.13 4.89 -11.09
N PRO A 90 11.19 4.43 -10.37
CA PRO A 90 12.27 5.29 -9.92
C PRO A 90 12.96 6.00 -11.09
N GLU A 91 13.58 7.15 -10.82
CA GLU A 91 14.25 7.95 -11.87
C GLU A 91 15.35 7.17 -12.59
N ALA A 92 16.06 6.31 -11.85
CA ALA A 92 17.10 5.45 -12.40
C ALA A 92 16.58 4.44 -13.44
N SER A 93 15.31 4.03 -13.38
CA SER A 93 14.70 3.09 -14.35
C SER A 93 13.95 3.78 -15.49
N ASP A 94 13.83 5.12 -15.47
CA ASP A 94 13.18 5.92 -16.52
C ASP A 94 14.13 6.98 -17.15
N PRO A 95 15.25 6.57 -17.77
CA PRO A 95 16.23 7.51 -18.34
C PRO A 95 15.69 8.35 -19.51
N GLN A 96 14.60 7.92 -20.15
CA GLN A 96 13.92 8.68 -21.21
C GLN A 96 12.77 9.55 -20.68
N HIS A 97 12.53 9.57 -19.37
CA HIS A 97 11.46 10.34 -18.73
C HIS A 97 10.05 10.06 -19.25
N SER A 98 9.84 8.84 -19.75
CA SER A 98 8.56 8.38 -20.29
C SER A 98 7.49 8.26 -19.19
N TRP A 99 7.89 7.90 -17.97
CA TRP A 99 7.04 7.76 -16.80
C TRP A 99 6.94 9.03 -15.96
N LEU A 100 7.77 10.05 -16.18
CA LEU A 100 7.84 11.26 -15.35
C LEU A 100 6.46 11.90 -15.07
N LYS A 101 5.63 12.10 -16.10
CA LYS A 101 4.29 12.68 -15.92
C LYS A 101 3.34 11.72 -15.21
N CYS A 102 3.36 10.44 -15.60
CA CYS A 102 2.50 9.38 -15.07
C CYS A 102 2.77 9.10 -13.59
N ARG A 103 4.04 8.96 -13.18
CA ARG A 103 4.41 8.64 -11.78
C ARG A 103 4.13 9.79 -10.81
N LEU A 104 4.05 11.02 -11.31
CA LEU A 104 3.68 12.20 -10.50
C LEU A 104 2.16 12.42 -10.47
N ASP A 105 1.46 11.94 -11.49
CA ASP A 105 0.02 12.10 -11.67
C ASP A 105 -0.51 10.99 -12.58
N ILE A 106 -1.11 9.96 -11.97
CA ILE A 106 -1.51 8.76 -12.72
C ILE A 106 -2.66 9.02 -13.72
N SER A 107 -3.29 10.21 -13.69
CA SER A 107 -4.26 10.60 -14.73
C SER A 107 -3.59 10.89 -16.08
N LYS A 108 -2.28 11.17 -16.07
CA LYS A 108 -1.48 11.49 -17.26
C LYS A 108 -0.80 10.27 -17.89
N CYS A 109 -1.06 9.08 -17.36
CA CYS A 109 -0.49 7.86 -17.89
C CYS A 109 -1.16 7.45 -19.21
N ASP A 110 -0.38 6.89 -20.12
CA ASP A 110 -0.91 6.21 -21.30
C ASP A 110 -1.45 4.81 -20.97
N SER A 111 -2.13 4.19 -21.93
CA SER A 111 -2.76 2.87 -21.74
C SER A 111 -1.79 1.77 -21.28
N ASN A 112 -0.54 1.79 -21.74
CA ASN A 112 0.47 0.78 -21.37
C ASN A 112 0.99 1.01 -19.94
N GLN A 113 1.24 2.26 -19.57
CA GLN A 113 1.59 2.63 -18.19
C GLN A 113 0.47 2.26 -17.20
N LEU A 114 -0.78 2.44 -17.62
CA LEU A 114 -1.94 2.08 -16.83
C LEU A 114 -2.10 0.57 -16.64
N GLU A 115 -1.79 -0.23 -17.65
CA GLU A 115 -1.75 -1.68 -17.53
C GLU A 115 -0.71 -2.12 -16.48
N ILE A 116 0.47 -1.51 -16.49
CA ILE A 116 1.53 -1.76 -15.51
C ILE A 116 1.07 -1.37 -14.09
N LEU A 117 0.41 -0.21 -13.92
CA LEU A 117 -0.17 0.19 -12.63
C LEU A 117 -1.27 -0.77 -12.15
N GLN A 118 -2.08 -1.34 -13.05
CA GLN A 118 -3.04 -2.39 -12.68
C GLN A 118 -2.33 -3.67 -12.23
N GLY A 119 -1.23 -4.05 -12.89
CA GLY A 119 -0.36 -5.13 -12.44
C GLY A 119 0.17 -4.88 -11.02
N PHE A 120 0.72 -3.69 -10.77
CA PHE A 120 1.21 -3.29 -9.44
C PHE A 120 0.13 -3.40 -8.36
N ARG A 121 -1.08 -2.93 -8.64
CA ARG A 121 -2.23 -3.08 -7.74
C ARG A 121 -2.58 -4.56 -7.50
N LYS A 122 -2.51 -5.41 -8.52
CA LYS A 122 -2.79 -6.84 -8.39
C LYS A 122 -1.76 -7.50 -7.46
N GLU A 123 -0.49 -7.12 -7.54
CA GLU A 123 0.54 -7.58 -6.61
C GLU A 123 0.24 -7.17 -5.16
N LEU A 124 -0.22 -5.94 -4.93
CA LEU A 124 -0.68 -5.53 -3.60
C LEU A 124 -1.84 -6.39 -3.12
N HIS A 125 -2.84 -6.62 -3.97
CA HIS A 125 -3.98 -7.44 -3.62
C HIS A 125 -3.57 -8.87 -3.23
N ASN A 126 -2.69 -9.48 -4.01
CA ASN A 126 -2.16 -10.81 -3.74
C ASN A 126 -1.43 -10.83 -2.39
N ALA A 127 -0.55 -9.87 -2.12
CA ALA A 127 0.19 -9.79 -0.86
C ALA A 127 -0.74 -9.57 0.35
N ILE A 128 -1.77 -8.72 0.23
CA ILE A 128 -2.75 -8.49 1.30
C ILE A 128 -3.65 -9.71 1.50
N SER A 129 -3.94 -10.49 0.45
CA SER A 129 -4.79 -11.69 0.57
C SER A 129 -4.20 -12.74 1.53
N GLU A 130 -2.87 -12.81 1.64
CA GLU A 130 -2.18 -13.66 2.61
C GLU A 130 -2.48 -13.27 4.07
N LEU A 131 -2.78 -11.98 4.31
CA LEU A 131 -3.15 -11.47 5.64
C LEU A 131 -4.58 -11.84 6.03
N MET A 132 -5.44 -12.20 5.07
CA MET A 132 -6.85 -12.49 5.36
C MET A 132 -7.05 -13.70 6.29
N HIS A 133 -6.03 -14.56 6.40
CA HIS A 133 -6.04 -15.72 7.29
C HIS A 133 -5.63 -15.39 8.74
N LYS A 134 -5.04 -14.20 8.99
CA LYS A 134 -4.62 -13.80 10.34
C LYS A 134 -5.85 -13.31 11.12
N ARG A 135 -6.14 -13.98 12.24
CA ARG A 135 -7.24 -13.61 13.14
C ARG A 135 -6.99 -12.21 13.72
N ASP A 136 -8.05 -11.39 13.81
CA ASP A 136 -8.05 -10.04 14.40
C ASP A 136 -7.29 -8.96 13.61
N TRP A 137 -6.70 -9.32 12.46
CA TRP A 137 -6.08 -8.37 11.53
C TRP A 137 -7.13 -7.73 10.63
N GLY A 138 -6.84 -6.58 10.05
CA GLY A 138 -7.73 -5.93 9.10
C GLY A 138 -6.98 -5.09 8.10
N PHE A 139 -7.69 -4.60 7.08
CA PHE A 139 -7.10 -3.71 6.09
C PHE A 139 -8.14 -2.78 5.48
N PHE A 140 -7.67 -1.60 5.08
CA PHE A 140 -8.39 -0.62 4.29
C PHE A 140 -7.53 -0.23 3.09
N ILE A 141 -7.94 -0.73 1.92
CA ILE A 141 -7.26 -0.48 0.65
C ILE A 141 -8.23 0.25 -0.27
N ASP A 142 -8.00 1.55 -0.46
CA ASP A 142 -8.71 2.37 -1.45
C ASP A 142 -7.91 2.49 -2.75
N SER A 143 -8.41 3.27 -3.71
CA SER A 143 -7.75 3.48 -4.99
C SER A 143 -7.29 4.94 -5.16
N CYS A 144 -6.99 5.62 -4.06
CA CYS A 144 -6.44 6.97 -4.10
C CYS A 144 -4.96 6.93 -4.51
N PHE A 145 -4.52 7.98 -5.21
CA PHE A 145 -3.11 8.18 -5.54
C PHE A 145 -2.48 9.12 -4.50
N VAL A 146 -2.17 8.58 -3.34
CA VAL A 146 -1.69 9.31 -2.15
C VAL A 146 -0.63 8.48 -1.42
N HIS A 147 0.04 9.05 -0.42
CA HIS A 147 0.91 8.32 0.50
C HIS A 147 0.61 8.77 1.93
N CYS A 148 0.41 7.80 2.83
CA CYS A 148 -0.17 7.97 4.17
C CYS A 148 -1.57 8.64 4.16
N GLN A 149 -2.48 8.20 5.03
CA GLN A 149 -3.88 8.65 4.99
C GLN A 149 -4.46 9.03 6.35
N SER A 150 -3.79 8.67 7.45
CA SER A 150 -4.25 8.92 8.82
C SER A 150 -4.14 10.37 9.27
N MET A 151 -3.24 11.16 8.66
CA MET A 151 -2.92 12.53 9.07
C MET A 151 -3.83 13.59 8.45
N ASN A 152 -4.56 13.25 7.39
CA ASN A 152 -5.39 14.22 6.66
C ASN A 152 -6.85 14.11 7.09
N SER A 153 -7.34 15.09 7.85
CA SER A 153 -8.72 15.09 8.38
C SER A 153 -9.80 15.00 7.31
N LEU A 154 -9.57 15.56 6.11
CA LEU A 154 -10.52 15.52 5.01
C LEU A 154 -10.68 14.11 4.44
N THR A 155 -9.59 13.36 4.29
CA THR A 155 -9.63 11.97 3.80
C THR A 155 -9.91 10.98 4.93
N TRP A 156 -9.63 11.33 6.18
CA TRP A 156 -9.82 10.48 7.35
C TRP A 156 -11.29 10.27 7.72
N HIS A 157 -12.04 11.36 7.93
CA HIS A 157 -13.42 11.31 8.40
C HIS A 157 -14.26 12.57 8.06
N SER A 158 -14.70 12.66 6.80
CA SER A 158 -15.56 13.72 6.29
C SER A 158 -16.65 13.14 5.38
N PRO A 159 -17.70 13.92 5.03
CA PRO A 159 -18.71 13.51 4.06
C PRO A 159 -18.10 13.10 2.71
N SER A 160 -16.94 13.66 2.40
CA SER A 160 -16.24 13.49 1.15
C SER A 160 -15.00 12.59 1.23
N SER A 161 -14.77 11.93 2.38
CA SER A 161 -13.67 10.97 2.51
C SER A 161 -13.81 9.81 1.54
N PRO A 162 -12.69 9.19 1.13
CA PRO A 162 -12.72 7.90 0.44
C PRO A 162 -13.44 6.88 1.31
N ARG A 163 -14.26 6.06 0.64
CA ARG A 163 -15.06 5.03 1.29
C ARG A 163 -14.86 3.68 0.61
N VAL A 164 -14.55 2.67 1.41
CA VAL A 164 -14.54 1.27 1.00
C VAL A 164 -15.71 0.58 1.73
N ASN A 165 -16.57 -0.11 0.98
CA ASN A 165 -17.80 -0.71 1.52
C ASN A 165 -18.63 0.26 2.38
N ASN A 166 -18.75 1.50 1.90
CA ASN A 166 -19.46 2.61 2.53
C ASN A 166 -18.88 3.11 3.87
N LYS A 167 -17.71 2.63 4.29
CA LYS A 167 -17.01 3.11 5.50
C LYS A 167 -15.86 4.03 5.13
N THR A 168 -15.71 5.12 5.87
CA THR A 168 -14.51 5.97 5.90
C THR A 168 -13.33 5.22 6.52
N ILE A 169 -12.14 5.78 6.35
CA ILE A 169 -10.93 5.26 6.98
C ILE A 169 -11.11 5.23 8.51
N ALA A 170 -11.56 6.34 9.11
CA ALA A 170 -11.74 6.42 10.56
C ALA A 170 -12.76 5.43 11.11
N GLU A 171 -13.88 5.20 10.40
CA GLU A 171 -14.86 4.19 10.79
C GLU A 171 -14.25 2.78 10.75
N ALA A 172 -13.49 2.45 9.70
CA ALA A 172 -12.85 1.14 9.57
C ALA A 172 -11.76 0.90 10.62
N VAL A 173 -10.91 1.89 10.88
CA VAL A 173 -9.88 1.83 11.94
C VAL A 173 -10.54 1.76 13.32
N GLY A 174 -11.55 2.60 13.58
CA GLY A 174 -12.30 2.61 14.83
C GLY A 174 -12.97 1.26 15.11
N ASP A 175 -13.59 0.66 14.09
CA ASP A 175 -14.13 -0.71 14.17
C ASP A 175 -13.04 -1.72 14.52
N CYS A 176 -11.89 -1.69 13.83
CA CYS A 176 -10.80 -2.62 14.09
C CYS A 176 -10.27 -2.48 15.53
N LEU A 177 -10.06 -1.27 16.02
CA LEU A 177 -9.51 -1.04 17.36
C LEU A 177 -10.51 -1.46 18.46
N SER A 178 -11.79 -1.14 18.26
CA SER A 178 -12.86 -1.37 19.24
C SER A 178 -13.33 -2.82 19.31
N ARG A 179 -13.43 -3.54 18.17
CA ARG A 179 -14.01 -4.89 18.11
C ARG A 179 -13.09 -5.99 18.68
N HIS A 180 -13.71 -7.09 19.10
CA HIS A 180 -13.07 -8.40 19.31
C HIS A 180 -13.14 -9.30 18.05
N GLU A 181 -13.65 -8.80 16.92
CA GLU A 181 -13.82 -9.51 15.65
C GLU A 181 -13.59 -8.59 14.42
N VAL A 182 -13.01 -9.18 13.36
CA VAL A 182 -12.41 -8.56 12.16
C VAL A 182 -13.42 -8.03 11.13
N LEU A 183 -13.14 -6.85 10.57
CA LEU A 183 -13.68 -6.42 9.27
C LEU A 183 -12.62 -6.62 8.18
N ASN A 184 -12.85 -7.61 7.31
CA ASN A 184 -12.12 -7.77 6.05
C ASN A 184 -12.90 -7.08 4.94
N SER A 185 -12.55 -5.84 4.59
CA SER A 185 -13.18 -5.15 3.46
C SER A 185 -12.19 -4.92 2.32
N PHE A 186 -12.21 -5.82 1.34
CA PHE A 186 -11.68 -5.55 0.00
C PHE A 186 -12.86 -5.16 -0.89
N ARG A 187 -12.81 -4.00 -1.54
CA ARG A 187 -13.66 -3.74 -2.71
C ARG A 187 -12.72 -3.75 -3.91
N GLN A 188 -13.10 -4.41 -5.00
CA GLN A 188 -12.43 -4.24 -6.28
C GLN A 188 -13.10 -3.08 -7.05
N PRO A 189 -12.71 -1.79 -6.88
CA PRO A 189 -13.13 -0.79 -7.85
C PRO A 189 -12.34 -1.01 -9.14
N LYS A 190 -13.01 -1.10 -10.29
CA LYS A 190 -12.38 -0.76 -11.57
C LYS A 190 -12.05 0.73 -11.51
N TRP A 191 -10.75 1.08 -11.53
CA TRP A 191 -10.24 2.45 -11.59
C TRP A 191 -10.56 3.38 -10.39
N PRO A 192 -9.80 4.47 -10.12
CA PRO A 192 -10.04 5.34 -8.98
C PRO A 192 -11.46 5.89 -9.00
N ARG A 193 -12.20 5.68 -7.91
CA ARG A 193 -13.49 6.36 -7.70
C ARG A 193 -13.23 7.77 -7.16
N SER A 194 -14.14 8.65 -7.54
CA SER A 194 -14.19 10.10 -7.29
C SER A 194 -14.15 10.56 -5.83
N SER A 195 -14.07 9.66 -4.85
CA SER A 195 -14.13 9.97 -3.42
C SER A 195 -12.79 10.29 -2.77
N CYS A 196 -11.67 10.27 -3.51
CA CYS A 196 -10.37 10.76 -3.01
C CYS A 196 -10.25 12.30 -3.04
N LEU A 197 -11.31 12.97 -3.52
CA LEU A 197 -11.50 14.41 -3.74
C LEU A 197 -10.43 15.11 -4.59
N ARG A 198 -10.73 15.10 -5.89
CA ARG A 198 -10.31 16.01 -6.96
C ARG A 198 -8.81 16.09 -7.20
N TRP A 199 -8.39 15.29 -8.18
CA TRP A 199 -7.31 15.59 -9.13
C TRP A 199 -7.20 17.10 -9.35
N ALA A 200 -6.03 17.67 -9.05
CA ALA A 200 -5.75 19.06 -9.31
C ALA A 200 -5.91 19.33 -10.82
N SER A 201 -6.77 20.31 -11.14
CA SER A 201 -7.11 20.83 -12.48
C SER A 201 -8.07 20.01 -13.35
N GLU A 202 -8.95 20.74 -14.02
CA GLU A 202 -10.14 20.35 -14.76
C GLU A 202 -9.92 19.49 -16.02
N SER A 203 -11.04 18.94 -16.51
CA SER A 203 -11.31 18.35 -17.85
C SER A 203 -10.86 16.89 -18.02
N ILE A 204 -11.66 15.92 -18.49
CA ILE A 204 -12.51 15.89 -19.70
C ILE A 204 -13.68 14.90 -19.48
N ALA A 205 -14.85 15.26 -20.00
CA ALA A 205 -15.99 14.37 -20.18
C ALA A 205 -15.79 13.48 -21.41
N TYR A 206 -16.19 12.20 -21.33
CA TYR A 206 -16.66 11.49 -22.52
C TYR A 206 -17.85 10.59 -22.16
N SER A 207 -18.99 10.90 -22.76
CA SER A 207 -20.09 9.97 -22.95
C SER A 207 -19.75 9.03 -24.10
N SER A 208 -20.15 7.77 -23.98
CA SER A 208 -20.84 7.13 -25.09
C SER A 208 -21.68 5.95 -24.58
N SER A 209 -22.97 6.08 -24.83
CA SER A 209 -23.97 5.03 -24.86
C SER A 209 -23.57 3.92 -25.84
N ILE A 210 -23.85 2.66 -25.51
CA ILE A 210 -24.98 1.83 -26.00
C ILE A 210 -25.21 0.74 -24.94
#